data_AF-A0A9P9WWS5-F1
#
_entry.id   AF-A0A9P9WWS5-F1
#
_cell.length_a   1.000
_cell.length_b   1.000
_cell.length_c   1.000
_cell.angle_alpha   90.00
_cell.angle_beta   90.00
_cell.angle_gamma   90.00
#
_symmetry.space_group_name_H-M   'P 1'
#
loop_
_entity.id
_entity.type
_entity.pdbx_description
1 polymer ?
#
loop_
_entity_poly.entity_id
_entity_poly.type
_entity_poly.pdbx_seq_one_letter_code
_entity_poly.pdbx_strand_id
1 'polypeptide(L)'
;MTEVLLSPDRQHVTTPSKRALDYDFAVELTPGTWKVIRKKDRFEFLAQDVTEQFQDCDGDQTWLGQLLDPCGINIMGSLMRILNHENLINCVDWIKVRSSPTGRITTATTKQFVIWDFCNAGTLENLLMAPHVVEPTDFHRAQTLKELEDKKHQEHKKRKLKARGGHKGHHLDHHHDHHDDHHQDHDRVYDDNDDDDDDDLPPIFLPEAFCWHVLCSVLKALAWLHHGIREDYNAATGRYETQRADLDWQTMLHRDIRPSNIFFCHPQTKHETYGLCKLGNYGAAVVSGVFNGIHRDRVPPGRGKALAPQPGRAFAELDELRRADAVSTNSHPPPHTQPYTMLSEYRSLADVVAAMMVEPTRGSEANTHFHGLRDAPGPRWRAALEQTGYTGALKNFVYRLMATTTGETDGAAAPSLALYRRARAEHARFRGLKDEGRAVITADHVRARHAAQERGRLVGHLEALRDAERARVAEDTSDRFVGVPPPTALDDLLDDIYDTCAAADAARYDTEASA
;
A
#
# COMPACT_ATOMS: atom_id res chain seq x y z
N MET A 1 -4.58 18.65 -46.41
CA MET A 1 -4.18 19.54 -45.31
C MET A 1 -5.46 20.05 -44.68
N THR A 2 -6.01 19.28 -43.75
CA THR A 2 -7.30 19.56 -43.12
C THR A 2 -7.33 18.82 -41.78
N GLU A 3 -7.54 19.61 -40.72
CA GLU A 3 -8.04 19.30 -39.38
C GLU A 3 -7.97 17.84 -38.89
N VAL A 4 -7.01 17.58 -38.00
CA VAL A 4 -7.13 16.51 -37.01
C VAL A 4 -7.76 17.12 -35.75
N LEU A 5 -8.99 16.66 -35.48
CA LEU A 5 -9.79 16.94 -34.30
C LEU A 5 -9.03 16.62 -33.01
N LEU A 6 -8.45 17.64 -32.37
CA LEU A 6 -8.21 17.64 -30.94
C LEU A 6 -9.53 18.04 -30.28
N SER A 7 -10.30 17.05 -29.83
CA SER A 7 -11.41 17.28 -28.90
C SER A 7 -10.82 17.63 -27.54
N PRO A 8 -11.00 18.85 -26.99
CA PRO A 8 -10.63 19.11 -25.62
C PRO A 8 -11.78 18.59 -24.75
N ASP A 9 -11.49 17.59 -23.91
CA ASP A 9 -12.32 17.28 -22.75
C ASP A 9 -12.46 18.56 -21.91
N ARG A 10 -13.53 19.32 -22.15
CA ARG A 10 -14.03 20.33 -21.22
C ARG A 10 -14.55 19.55 -20.01
N GLN A 11 -13.64 19.20 -19.10
CA GLN A 11 -14.04 18.93 -17.72
C GLN A 11 -14.75 20.19 -17.24
N HIS A 12 -16.08 20.13 -17.08
CA HIS A 12 -16.85 21.18 -16.45
C HIS A 12 -16.25 21.42 -15.07
N VAL A 13 -15.46 22.48 -14.91
CA VAL A 13 -14.89 22.86 -13.62
C VAL A 13 -16.06 23.29 -12.74
N THR A 14 -16.57 22.36 -11.94
CA THR A 14 -17.59 22.62 -10.95
C THR A 14 -17.00 23.58 -9.93
N THR A 15 -17.71 24.68 -9.68
CA THR A 15 -17.27 25.67 -8.69
C THR A 15 -17.24 25.04 -7.29
N PRO A 16 -16.31 25.45 -6.41
CA PRO A 16 -16.23 24.94 -5.03
C PRO A 16 -17.56 25.00 -4.26
N SER A 17 -18.43 25.96 -4.59
CA SER A 17 -19.76 26.08 -3.98
C SER A 17 -20.76 25.03 -4.45
N LYS A 18 -20.65 24.51 -5.69
CA LYS A 18 -21.50 23.38 -6.14
C LYS A 18 -21.07 22.08 -5.48
N ARG A 19 -19.75 21.88 -5.30
CA ARG A 19 -19.18 20.70 -4.64
C ARG A 19 -19.58 20.57 -3.18
N ALA A 20 -19.81 21.68 -2.49
CA ALA A 20 -20.33 21.67 -1.11
C ALA A 20 -21.64 20.88 -0.97
N LEU A 21 -22.48 20.82 -2.02
CA LEU A 21 -23.73 20.06 -2.00
C LEU A 21 -23.52 18.55 -2.04
N ASP A 22 -22.31 18.07 -2.37
CA ASP A 22 -21.96 16.65 -2.42
C ASP A 22 -21.64 16.07 -1.04
N TYR A 23 -21.63 16.89 0.02
CA TYR A 23 -21.26 16.49 1.37
C TYR A 23 -22.40 16.76 2.38
N ASP A 24 -22.55 15.86 3.35
CA ASP A 24 -23.35 16.02 4.56
C ASP A 24 -22.39 16.28 5.74
N PHE A 25 -22.52 17.42 6.42
CA PHE A 25 -21.76 17.70 7.65
C PHE A 25 -22.40 16.95 8.83
N ALA A 26 -21.69 15.99 9.41
CA ALA A 26 -22.25 15.07 10.41
C ALA A 26 -22.01 15.57 11.84
N VAL A 27 -20.75 15.73 12.25
CA VAL A 27 -20.39 16.12 13.64
C VAL A 27 -19.11 16.96 13.64
N GLU A 28 -19.08 18.01 14.45
CA GLU A 28 -17.85 18.77 14.73
C GLU A 28 -17.03 18.01 15.77
N LEU A 29 -15.82 17.60 15.41
CA LEU A 29 -14.92 16.83 16.28
C LEU A 29 -14.12 17.76 17.20
N THR A 30 -13.64 18.86 16.64
CA THR A 30 -12.95 19.97 17.32
C THR A 30 -13.35 21.27 16.63
N PRO A 31 -13.19 22.45 17.27
CA PRO A 31 -13.55 23.72 16.63
C PRO A 31 -12.93 23.87 15.23
N GLY A 32 -13.79 24.01 14.22
CA GLY A 32 -13.37 24.12 12.82
C GLY A 32 -13.02 22.80 12.13
N THR A 33 -13.10 21.64 12.80
CA THR A 33 -12.87 20.33 12.17
C THR A 33 -14.10 19.45 12.27
N TRP A 34 -14.63 19.05 11.12
CA TRP A 34 -15.90 18.36 10.99
C TRP A 34 -15.69 16.98 10.37
N LYS A 35 -16.41 15.97 10.87
CA LYS A 35 -16.65 14.75 10.10
C LYS A 35 -17.73 15.03 9.07
N VAL A 36 -17.44 14.74 7.82
CA VAL A 36 -18.38 14.91 6.70
C VAL A 36 -18.56 13.60 5.95
N ILE A 37 -19.71 13.42 5.31
CA ILE A 37 -20.05 12.21 4.57
C ILE A 37 -20.34 12.62 3.13
N ARG A 38 -19.62 12.05 2.16
CA ARG A 38 -19.89 12.30 0.74
C ARG A 38 -21.17 11.57 0.33
N LYS A 39 -22.13 12.28 -0.25
CA LYS A 39 -23.47 11.74 -0.57
C LYS A 39 -23.43 10.59 -1.58
N LYS A 40 -22.54 10.67 -2.56
CA LYS A 40 -22.45 9.71 -3.68
C LYS A 40 -22.18 8.28 -3.21
N ASP A 41 -21.27 8.11 -2.26
CA ASP A 41 -20.73 6.81 -1.86
C ASP A 41 -20.72 6.59 -0.34
N ARG A 42 -21.22 7.58 0.42
CA ARG A 42 -21.31 7.55 1.88
C ARG A 42 -19.97 7.38 2.59
N PHE A 43 -18.86 7.67 1.91
CA PHE A 43 -17.54 7.67 2.54
C PHE A 43 -17.39 8.85 3.49
N GLU A 44 -16.75 8.59 4.63
CA GLU A 44 -16.48 9.58 5.66
C GLU A 44 -15.14 10.29 5.39
N PHE A 45 -15.12 11.60 5.61
CA PHE A 45 -13.97 12.48 5.43
C PHE A 45 -13.87 13.47 6.59
N LEU A 46 -12.75 14.17 6.69
CA LEU A 46 -12.55 15.30 7.58
C LEU A 46 -12.62 16.60 6.78
N ALA A 47 -13.48 17.52 7.18
CA ALA A 47 -13.50 18.88 6.66
C ALA A 47 -12.86 19.82 7.68
N GLN A 48 -11.77 20.49 7.27
CA GLN A 48 -11.09 21.49 8.10
C GLN A 48 -11.42 22.89 7.59
N ASP A 49 -11.95 23.74 8.48
CA ASP A 49 -12.21 25.16 8.24
C ASP A 49 -10.87 25.88 8.10
N VAL A 50 -10.61 26.41 6.91
CA VAL A 50 -9.41 27.16 6.57
C VAL A 50 -9.75 28.61 6.24
N THR A 51 -10.96 29.08 6.57
CA THR A 51 -11.45 30.40 6.15
C THR A 51 -10.46 31.51 6.50
N GLU A 52 -9.96 31.56 7.73
CA GLU A 52 -9.00 32.58 8.21
C GLU A 52 -7.62 32.49 7.54
N GLN A 53 -7.26 31.34 6.96
CA GLN A 53 -6.00 31.19 6.22
C GLN A 53 -6.11 31.75 4.80
N PHE A 54 -7.31 31.75 4.22
CA PHE A 54 -7.58 32.17 2.85
C PHE A 54 -8.20 33.56 2.77
N GLN A 55 -8.81 34.03 3.87
CA GLN A 55 -9.47 35.32 3.97
C GLN A 55 -9.11 35.99 5.29
N ASP A 56 -8.87 37.30 5.25
CA ASP A 56 -8.66 38.10 6.45
C ASP A 56 -9.99 38.46 7.14
N CYS A 57 -9.89 39.25 8.22
CA CYS A 57 -11.06 39.69 9.00
C CYS A 57 -12.04 40.58 8.22
N ASP A 58 -11.59 41.23 7.14
CA ASP A 58 -12.41 42.08 6.28
C ASP A 58 -13.07 41.27 5.15
N GLY A 59 -12.70 39.99 5.02
CA GLY A 59 -13.20 39.05 4.00
C GLY A 59 -12.41 39.07 2.71
N ASP A 60 -11.34 39.87 2.65
CA ASP A 60 -10.43 39.96 1.51
C ASP A 60 -9.54 38.72 1.46
N GLN A 61 -9.13 38.32 0.25
CA GLN A 61 -8.26 37.15 0.11
C GLN A 61 -6.86 37.43 0.67
N THR A 62 -6.39 36.57 1.55
CA THR A 62 -4.99 36.57 1.98
C THR A 62 -4.07 36.26 0.80
N TRP A 63 -2.78 36.53 0.94
CA TRP A 63 -1.78 36.15 -0.07
C TRP A 63 -1.84 34.65 -0.43
N LEU A 64 -2.17 33.78 0.54
CA LEU A 64 -2.32 32.34 0.31
C LEU A 64 -3.60 32.03 -0.48
N GLY A 65 -4.70 32.69 -0.14
CA GLY A 65 -5.95 32.60 -0.90
C GLY A 65 -5.77 33.04 -2.36
N GLN A 66 -5.06 34.16 -2.58
CA GLN A 66 -4.69 34.66 -3.90
C GLN A 66 -3.76 33.71 -4.65
N LEU A 67 -2.82 33.05 -3.94
CA LEU A 67 -1.89 32.10 -4.54
C LEU A 67 -2.56 30.79 -4.96
N LEU A 68 -3.57 30.31 -4.22
CA LEU A 68 -4.21 29.02 -4.50
C LEU A 68 -5.38 29.12 -5.48
N ASP A 69 -5.92 30.33 -5.66
CA ASP A 69 -7.02 30.64 -6.59
C ASP A 69 -6.76 31.95 -7.37
N PRO A 70 -5.57 32.14 -7.99
CA PRO A 70 -5.24 33.41 -8.66
C PRO A 70 -6.15 33.60 -9.85
N CYS A 71 -7.03 34.61 -9.78
CA CYS A 71 -7.98 34.93 -10.84
C CYS A 71 -8.87 33.74 -11.26
N GLY A 72 -9.16 32.79 -10.36
CA GLY A 72 -9.96 31.59 -10.67
C GLY A 72 -9.16 30.41 -11.25
N ILE A 73 -7.83 30.51 -11.35
CA ILE A 73 -6.97 29.39 -11.73
C ILE A 73 -6.81 28.50 -10.48
N ASN A 74 -7.54 27.40 -10.43
CA ASN A 74 -7.56 26.50 -9.28
C ASN A 74 -6.24 25.70 -9.15
N ILE A 75 -5.20 26.32 -8.59
CA ILE A 75 -3.90 25.66 -8.28
C ILE A 75 -4.09 24.58 -7.21
N MET A 76 -5.08 24.72 -6.33
CA MET A 76 -5.45 23.67 -5.37
C MET A 76 -5.73 22.33 -6.08
N GLY A 77 -6.29 22.34 -7.30
CA GLY A 77 -6.46 21.12 -8.10
C GLY A 77 -5.16 20.37 -8.38
N SER A 78 -4.05 21.07 -8.58
CA SER A 78 -2.72 20.47 -8.73
C SER A 78 -2.21 19.90 -7.41
N LEU A 79 -2.39 20.61 -6.29
CA LEU A 79 -2.04 20.11 -4.96
C LEU A 79 -2.83 18.84 -4.59
N MET A 80 -4.14 18.80 -4.88
CA MET A 80 -4.96 17.60 -4.69
C MET A 80 -4.41 16.41 -5.48
N ARG A 81 -3.98 16.62 -6.73
CA ARG A 81 -3.37 15.56 -7.55
C ARG A 81 -2.02 15.08 -6.99
N ILE A 82 -1.20 16.01 -6.49
CA ILE A 82 0.09 15.70 -5.87
C ILE A 82 -0.12 14.90 -4.59
N LEU A 83 -1.11 15.25 -3.77
CA LEU A 83 -1.40 14.55 -2.52
C LEU A 83 -2.32 13.33 -2.71
N ASN A 84 -2.69 12.97 -3.94
CA ASN A 84 -3.53 11.81 -4.24
C ASN A 84 -2.69 10.53 -4.37
N HIS A 85 -2.47 9.86 -3.24
CA HIS A 85 -1.78 8.59 -3.18
C HIS A 85 -2.35 7.72 -2.04
N GLU A 86 -2.45 6.41 -2.25
CA GLU A 86 -3.14 5.52 -1.31
C GLU A 86 -2.53 5.47 0.10
N ASN A 87 -1.21 5.63 0.20
CA ASN A 87 -0.47 5.71 1.47
C ASN A 87 -0.14 7.15 1.89
N LEU A 88 -0.80 8.14 1.30
CA LEU A 88 -0.81 9.51 1.77
C LEU A 88 -2.20 9.83 2.33
N ILE A 89 -2.28 10.73 3.32
CA ILE A 89 -3.56 11.38 3.62
C ILE A 89 -3.88 12.28 2.44
N ASN A 90 -4.94 11.93 1.70
CA ASN A 90 -5.32 12.66 0.50
C ASN A 90 -5.98 13.99 0.85
N CYS A 91 -5.65 15.03 0.08
CA CYS A 91 -6.48 16.22 -0.05
C CYS A 91 -7.54 15.91 -1.12
N VAL A 92 -8.75 15.58 -0.68
CA VAL A 92 -9.84 15.02 -1.49
C VAL A 92 -10.57 16.11 -2.27
N ASP A 93 -10.87 17.23 -1.60
CA ASP A 93 -11.60 18.33 -2.21
C ASP A 93 -11.39 19.65 -1.45
N TRP A 94 -11.85 20.73 -2.06
CA TRP A 94 -11.90 22.07 -1.48
C TRP A 94 -13.25 22.69 -1.80
N ILE A 95 -14.03 22.99 -0.75
CA ILE A 95 -15.41 23.43 -0.87
C ILE A 95 -15.62 24.79 -0.21
N LYS A 96 -16.54 25.58 -0.76
CA LYS A 96 -16.95 26.89 -0.22
C LYS A 96 -18.42 26.81 0.21
N VAL A 97 -18.68 26.87 1.51
CA VAL A 97 -20.01 26.75 2.11
C VAL A 97 -20.50 28.14 2.52
N ARG A 98 -21.66 28.57 2.03
CA ARG A 98 -22.31 29.80 2.52
C ARG A 98 -23.20 29.43 3.70
N SER A 99 -22.83 29.91 4.89
CA SER A 99 -23.69 29.79 6.07
C SER A 99 -24.54 31.05 6.18
N SER A 100 -25.87 30.89 6.19
CA SER A 100 -26.78 31.97 6.60
C SER A 100 -27.15 31.73 8.06
N PRO A 101 -26.79 32.61 8.99
CA PRO A 101 -27.07 32.42 10.42
C PRO A 101 -28.57 32.37 10.75
N THR A 102 -29.45 32.88 9.88
CA THR A 102 -30.87 33.12 10.18
C THR A 102 -31.83 32.99 8.99
N GLY A 103 -31.37 32.51 7.81
CA GLY A 103 -32.18 32.51 6.59
C GLY A 103 -32.50 33.91 6.04
N ARG A 104 -32.01 34.98 6.68
CA ARG A 104 -32.07 36.36 6.17
C ARG A 104 -30.83 36.65 5.33
N ILE A 105 -31.05 37.33 4.21
CA ILE A 105 -30.16 37.44 3.05
C ILE A 105 -28.90 38.31 3.30
N THR A 106 -28.80 39.03 4.43
CA THR A 106 -27.95 40.23 4.47
C THR A 106 -26.49 40.05 4.90
N THR A 107 -26.06 38.92 5.49
CA THR A 107 -24.63 38.70 5.86
C THR A 107 -24.25 37.22 5.86
N ALA A 108 -24.34 36.54 4.72
CA ALA A 108 -23.88 35.15 4.61
C ALA A 108 -22.35 35.11 4.68
N THR A 109 -21.79 34.57 5.76
CA THR A 109 -20.34 34.30 5.84
C THR A 109 -20.03 33.09 4.98
N THR A 110 -19.07 33.26 4.06
CA THR A 110 -18.59 32.14 3.24
C THR A 110 -17.47 31.47 3.99
N LYS A 111 -17.67 30.22 4.38
CA LYS A 111 -16.63 29.37 4.97
C LYS A 111 -15.96 28.55 3.89
N GLN A 112 -14.66 28.31 4.05
CA GLN A 112 -13.86 27.49 3.14
C GLN A 112 -13.36 26.27 3.89
N PHE A 113 -13.59 25.08 3.33
CA PHE A 113 -13.18 23.82 3.92
C PHE A 113 -12.27 23.05 2.97
N VAL A 114 -11.17 22.51 3.49
CA VAL A 114 -10.39 21.48 2.82
C VAL A 114 -10.83 20.11 3.33
N ILE A 115 -11.09 19.19 2.41
CA ILE A 115 -11.57 17.85 2.70
C ILE A 115 -10.39 16.87 2.65
N TRP A 116 -10.17 16.15 3.74
CA TRP A 116 -9.11 15.18 3.93
C TRP A 116 -9.66 13.77 4.15
N ASP A 117 -8.86 12.75 3.87
CA ASP A 117 -9.19 11.38 4.30
C ASP A 117 -9.44 11.30 5.81
N PHE A 118 -10.45 10.55 6.22
CA PHE A 118 -10.70 10.26 7.63
C PHE A 118 -10.05 8.94 8.05
N CYS A 119 -8.86 9.02 8.63
CA CYS A 119 -8.15 7.86 9.19
C CYS A 119 -8.70 7.51 10.58
N ASN A 120 -9.77 6.71 10.59
CA ASN A 120 -10.57 6.40 11.78
C ASN A 120 -9.96 5.38 12.76
N ALA A 121 -8.81 4.77 12.44
CA ALA A 121 -8.12 3.84 13.34
C ALA A 121 -6.97 4.50 14.15
N GLY A 122 -6.85 5.83 14.10
CA GLY A 122 -5.87 6.59 14.87
C GLY A 122 -4.47 6.59 14.24
N THR A 123 -3.46 6.89 15.07
CA THR A 123 -2.06 7.01 14.67
C THR A 123 -1.22 5.85 15.23
N LEU A 124 -0.04 5.63 14.64
CA LEU A 124 0.93 4.66 15.16
C LEU A 124 1.42 5.00 16.55
N GLU A 125 1.49 6.29 16.89
CA GLU A 125 1.83 6.74 18.25
C GLU A 125 0.93 6.11 19.33
N ASN A 126 -0.37 5.92 19.06
CA ASN A 126 -1.30 5.32 20.00
C ASN A 126 -0.95 3.85 20.33
N LEU A 127 -0.26 3.15 19.42
CA LEU A 127 0.18 1.76 19.60
C LEU A 127 1.54 1.67 20.32
N LEU A 128 2.27 2.77 20.42
CA LEU A 128 3.57 2.85 21.09
C LEU A 128 3.47 3.35 22.53
N MET A 129 2.25 3.56 23.04
CA MET A 129 2.04 3.86 24.45
C MET A 129 2.39 2.64 25.28
N ALA A 130 3.13 2.83 26.38
CA ALA A 130 3.35 1.75 27.34
C ALA A 130 1.98 1.21 27.79
N PRO A 131 1.81 -0.12 27.93
CA PRO A 131 0.57 -0.67 28.43
C PRO A 131 0.27 -0.02 29.77
N HIS A 132 -0.84 0.71 29.85
CA HIS A 132 -1.34 1.17 31.13
C HIS A 132 -1.54 -0.07 31.98
N VAL A 133 -0.73 -0.21 33.03
CA VAL A 133 -1.08 -1.10 34.13
C VAL A 133 -2.34 -0.47 34.71
N VAL A 134 -3.49 -0.88 34.21
CA VAL A 134 -4.74 -0.73 34.94
C VAL A 134 -4.46 -1.53 36.19
N GLU A 135 -4.16 -0.84 37.31
CA GLU A 135 -4.14 -1.53 38.59
C GLU A 135 -5.46 -2.30 38.66
N PRO A 136 -5.42 -3.64 38.83
CA PRO A 136 -6.64 -4.41 38.81
C PRO A 136 -7.58 -3.77 39.81
N THR A 137 -8.68 -3.22 39.33
CA THR A 137 -9.77 -2.80 40.22
C THR A 137 -10.06 -3.99 41.13
N ASP A 138 -10.45 -3.78 42.39
CA ASP A 138 -10.68 -4.87 43.34
C ASP A 138 -11.60 -5.97 42.76
N PHE A 139 -12.49 -5.57 41.83
CA PHE A 139 -13.31 -6.45 41.01
C PHE A 139 -12.51 -7.42 40.10
N HIS A 140 -11.56 -6.92 39.32
CA HIS A 140 -10.71 -7.77 38.46
C HIS A 140 -9.82 -8.68 39.30
N ARG A 141 -9.28 -8.17 40.42
CA ARG A 141 -8.46 -8.96 41.34
C ARG A 141 -9.24 -10.13 41.94
N ALA A 142 -10.50 -9.90 42.32
CA ALA A 142 -11.39 -10.94 42.81
C ALA A 142 -11.74 -11.98 41.72
N GLN A 143 -11.92 -11.54 40.48
CA GLN A 143 -12.20 -12.43 39.35
C GLN A 143 -10.99 -13.32 39.01
N THR A 144 -9.78 -12.75 38.95
CA THR A 144 -8.55 -13.52 38.70
C THR A 144 -8.27 -14.53 39.81
N LEU A 145 -8.51 -14.16 41.08
CA LEU A 145 -8.39 -15.09 42.21
C LEU A 145 -9.35 -16.27 42.10
N LYS A 146 -10.61 -16.01 41.70
CA LYS A 146 -11.62 -17.04 41.49
C LYS A 146 -11.24 -18.00 40.36
N GLU A 147 -10.76 -17.48 39.23
CA GLU A 147 -10.29 -18.31 38.11
C GLU A 147 -9.08 -19.19 38.50
N LEU A 148 -8.20 -18.67 39.36
CA LEU A 148 -7.05 -19.40 39.88
C LEU A 148 -7.46 -20.52 40.85
N GLU A 149 -8.47 -20.27 41.68
CA GLU A 149 -9.08 -21.28 42.56
C GLU A 149 -9.78 -22.37 41.75
N ASP A 150 -10.52 -22.01 40.71
CA ASP A 150 -11.19 -22.96 39.82
C ASP A 150 -10.18 -23.83 39.05
N LYS A 151 -9.06 -23.24 38.57
CA LYS A 151 -7.95 -24.00 37.98
C LYS A 151 -7.34 -24.99 38.97
N LYS A 152 -7.06 -24.57 40.21
CA LYS A 152 -6.55 -25.46 41.26
C LYS A 152 -7.53 -26.61 41.56
N HIS A 153 -8.83 -26.32 41.57
CA HIS A 153 -9.86 -27.35 41.78
C HIS A 153 -9.89 -28.36 40.62
N GLN A 154 -9.78 -27.89 39.37
CA GLN A 154 -9.71 -28.76 38.19
C GLN A 154 -8.45 -29.65 38.18
N GLU A 155 -7.29 -29.09 38.53
CA GLU A 155 -6.05 -29.87 38.62
C GLU A 155 -6.12 -30.92 39.73
N HIS A 156 -6.68 -30.58 40.89
CA HIS A 156 -6.88 -31.54 41.97
C HIS A 156 -7.82 -32.68 41.54
N LYS A 157 -8.90 -32.35 40.81
CA LYS A 157 -9.82 -33.35 40.24
C LYS A 157 -9.13 -34.25 39.22
N LYS A 158 -8.31 -33.70 38.32
CA LYS A 158 -7.49 -34.47 37.35
C LYS A 158 -6.51 -35.42 38.06
N ARG A 159 -5.84 -34.96 39.12
CA ARG A 159 -4.94 -35.81 39.94
C ARG A 159 -5.69 -36.95 40.62
N LYS A 160 -6.89 -36.69 41.14
CA LYS A 160 -7.73 -37.72 41.80
C LYS A 160 -8.26 -38.76 40.82
N LEU A 161 -8.52 -38.39 39.56
CA LEU A 161 -8.87 -39.33 38.49
C LEU A 161 -7.68 -40.19 38.07
N LYS A 162 -6.47 -39.61 37.92
CA LYS A 162 -5.25 -40.38 37.62
C LYS A 162 -4.92 -41.40 38.73
N ALA A 163 -5.12 -41.04 40.00
CA ALA A 163 -4.91 -41.95 41.12
C ALA A 163 -5.89 -43.13 41.18
N ARG A 164 -7.05 -43.06 40.49
CA ARG A 164 -8.05 -44.12 40.45
C ARG A 164 -7.96 -45.03 39.20
N GLY A 165 -7.18 -44.64 38.19
CA GLY A 165 -7.09 -45.36 36.91
C GLY A 165 -5.94 -46.37 36.78
N GLY A 166 -5.06 -46.49 37.78
CA GLY A 166 -3.85 -47.32 37.71
C GLY A 166 -4.06 -48.78 38.10
N HIS A 167 -4.89 -49.55 37.37
CA HIS A 167 -4.84 -51.02 37.37
C HIS A 167 -5.59 -51.60 36.17
N LYS A 168 -4.86 -51.80 35.05
CA LYS A 168 -5.15 -52.62 33.86
C LYS A 168 -4.24 -52.07 32.76
N GLY A 169 -3.34 -52.79 32.11
CA GLY A 169 -2.90 -54.16 32.14
C GLY A 169 -1.84 -54.21 31.04
N HIS A 170 -0.66 -54.76 31.35
CA HIS A 170 0.38 -55.01 30.36
C HIS A 170 -0.15 -55.92 29.26
N HIS A 171 0.09 -55.58 27.99
CA HIS A 171 0.37 -56.58 26.98
C HIS A 171 1.45 -56.05 26.04
N LEU A 172 2.60 -56.72 26.09
CA LEU A 172 3.69 -56.64 25.14
C LEU A 172 3.20 -57.10 23.76
N ASP A 173 3.69 -56.47 22.71
CA ASP A 173 4.20 -57.21 21.55
C ASP A 173 5.34 -56.45 20.88
N HIS A 174 6.49 -57.14 20.90
CA HIS A 174 7.67 -56.89 20.08
C HIS A 174 7.36 -57.32 18.65
N HIS A 175 7.78 -56.53 17.65
CA HIS A 175 8.33 -57.11 16.44
C HIS A 175 9.40 -56.20 15.82
N HIS A 176 10.61 -56.74 15.76
CA HIS A 176 11.69 -56.39 14.83
C HIS A 176 11.17 -56.48 13.40
N ASP A 177 11.61 -55.57 12.53
CA ASP A 177 12.26 -56.00 11.30
C ASP A 177 13.26 -54.97 10.78
N HIS A 178 14.44 -55.51 10.48
CA HIS A 178 15.55 -54.89 9.75
C HIS A 178 15.15 -54.70 8.28
N HIS A 179 15.43 -53.54 7.70
CA HIS A 179 15.86 -53.49 6.31
C HIS A 179 16.82 -52.31 6.08
N ASP A 180 18.07 -52.68 5.79
CA ASP A 180 19.05 -51.89 5.07
C ASP A 180 18.51 -51.56 3.67
N ASP A 181 18.57 -50.29 3.26
CA ASP A 181 18.88 -50.00 1.86
C ASP A 181 19.55 -48.63 1.71
N HIS A 182 20.75 -48.70 1.16
CA HIS A 182 21.60 -47.57 0.81
C HIS A 182 21.09 -46.90 -0.47
N HIS A 183 20.51 -45.71 -0.36
CA HIS A 183 20.46 -44.77 -1.48
C HIS A 183 20.98 -43.40 -1.05
N GLN A 184 22.21 -43.12 -1.47
CA GLN A 184 22.81 -41.80 -1.48
C GLN A 184 22.18 -41.01 -2.63
N ASP A 185 21.17 -40.20 -2.31
CA ASP A 185 20.83 -39.01 -3.09
C ASP A 185 20.81 -37.81 -2.16
N HIS A 186 21.67 -36.85 -2.45
CA HIS A 186 21.85 -35.60 -1.73
C HIS A 186 20.69 -34.64 -2.02
N ASP A 187 19.49 -34.99 -1.56
CA ASP A 187 18.45 -34.00 -1.30
C ASP A 187 18.67 -33.46 0.11
N ARG A 188 19.01 -32.16 0.19
CA ARG A 188 18.95 -31.39 1.44
C ARG A 188 17.48 -31.32 1.87
N VAL A 189 17.04 -32.35 2.57
CA VAL A 189 15.90 -32.29 3.48
C VAL A 189 16.28 -31.26 4.54
N TYR A 190 15.63 -30.10 4.48
CA TYR A 190 15.57 -29.23 5.65
C TYR A 190 14.83 -30.05 6.71
N ASP A 191 15.53 -30.32 7.81
CA ASP A 191 15.00 -31.02 8.97
C ASP A 191 13.94 -30.10 9.59
N ASP A 192 12.67 -30.28 9.22
CA ASP A 192 11.50 -29.54 9.71
C ASP A 192 11.15 -29.91 11.18
N ASN A 193 12.16 -30.25 12.00
CA ASN A 193 11.99 -30.63 13.41
C ASN A 193 12.38 -29.48 14.38
N ASP A 194 12.36 -28.23 13.93
CA ASP A 194 12.64 -27.03 14.76
C ASP A 194 11.38 -26.48 15.49
N ASP A 195 10.29 -27.25 15.61
CA ASP A 195 9.02 -26.75 16.17
C ASP A 195 8.96 -26.73 17.73
N ASP A 196 9.97 -27.26 18.44
CA ASP A 196 9.92 -27.39 19.92
C ASP A 196 10.87 -26.46 20.72
N ASP A 197 11.71 -25.64 20.06
CA ASP A 197 12.64 -24.70 20.74
C ASP A 197 12.18 -23.20 20.67
N ASP A 198 10.97 -22.92 20.19
CA ASP A 198 10.44 -21.55 20.08
C ASP A 198 10.09 -20.90 21.45
N ASP A 199 10.08 -21.67 22.55
CA ASP A 199 9.71 -21.19 23.90
C ASP A 199 10.74 -20.21 24.53
N ASP A 200 11.98 -20.17 24.03
CA ASP A 200 13.05 -19.27 24.53
C ASP A 200 13.22 -17.99 23.68
N LEU A 201 12.42 -17.80 22.62
CA LEU A 201 12.52 -16.58 21.81
C LEU A 201 12.00 -15.36 22.60
N PRO A 202 12.73 -14.23 22.55
CA PRO A 202 12.30 -13.01 23.22
C PRO A 202 10.95 -12.52 22.67
N PRO A 203 10.08 -11.96 23.53
CA PRO A 203 8.74 -11.56 23.13
C PRO A 203 8.77 -10.52 22.02
N ILE A 204 7.85 -10.67 21.06
CA ILE A 204 7.61 -9.71 19.99
C ILE A 204 6.61 -8.66 20.51
N PHE A 205 6.99 -7.38 20.46
CA PHE A 205 6.14 -6.28 20.95
C PHE A 205 4.95 -6.03 20.03
N LEU A 206 5.20 -5.66 18.76
CA LEU A 206 4.18 -5.57 17.72
C LEU A 206 4.38 -6.67 16.68
N PRO A 207 3.30 -7.26 16.10
CA PRO A 207 3.41 -8.32 15.10
C PRO A 207 4.35 -7.93 13.95
N GLU A 208 5.24 -8.83 13.53
CA GLU A 208 6.22 -8.53 12.48
C GLU A 208 5.55 -8.15 11.16
N ALA A 209 4.41 -8.79 10.83
CA ALA A 209 3.63 -8.45 9.66
C ALA A 209 3.11 -7.01 9.69
N PHE A 210 2.84 -6.47 10.88
CA PHE A 210 2.43 -5.07 11.05
C PHE A 210 3.61 -4.11 10.82
N CYS A 211 4.80 -4.46 11.29
CA CYS A 211 6.04 -3.73 10.98
C CYS A 211 6.30 -3.66 9.47
N TRP A 212 6.17 -4.79 8.76
CA TRP A 212 6.29 -4.83 7.30
C TRP A 212 5.21 -4.01 6.60
N HIS A 213 3.97 -4.01 7.11
CA HIS A 213 2.86 -3.22 6.57
C HIS A 213 3.15 -1.72 6.63
N VAL A 214 3.61 -1.21 7.78
CA VAL A 214 4.00 0.21 7.94
C VAL A 214 5.20 0.54 7.06
N LEU A 215 6.26 -0.27 7.11
CA LEU A 215 7.48 -0.08 6.32
C LEU A 215 7.20 0.02 4.82
N CYS A 216 6.43 -0.93 4.26
CA CYS A 216 6.07 -0.91 2.84
C CYS A 216 5.21 0.29 2.48
N SER A 217 4.22 0.62 3.32
CA SER A 217 3.28 1.72 3.06
C SER A 217 3.98 3.08 3.05
N VAL A 218 4.85 3.33 4.03
CA VAL A 218 5.61 4.59 4.09
C VAL A 218 6.62 4.66 2.96
N LEU A 219 7.37 3.58 2.65
CA LEU A 219 8.29 3.59 1.49
C LEU A 219 7.56 3.83 0.16
N LYS A 220 6.33 3.32 0.01
CA LYS A 220 5.50 3.58 -1.17
C LYS A 220 5.10 5.06 -1.25
N ALA A 221 4.68 5.65 -0.14
CA ALA A 221 4.42 7.09 -0.04
C ALA A 221 5.67 7.93 -0.36
N LEU A 222 6.84 7.53 0.13
CA LEU A 222 8.11 8.22 -0.16
C LEU A 222 8.52 8.06 -1.64
N ALA A 223 8.25 6.92 -2.27
CA ALA A 223 8.48 6.76 -3.71
C ALA A 223 7.65 7.77 -4.53
N TRP A 224 6.42 8.04 -4.10
CA TRP A 224 5.58 9.06 -4.70
C TRP A 224 6.11 10.47 -4.42
N LEU A 225 6.32 10.86 -3.16
CA LEU A 225 6.82 12.20 -2.82
C LEU A 225 8.18 12.51 -3.47
N HIS A 226 9.10 11.55 -3.45
CA HIS A 226 10.45 11.76 -3.94
C HIS A 226 10.56 11.75 -5.46
N HIS A 227 9.83 10.84 -6.13
CA HIS A 227 10.06 10.53 -7.55
C HIS A 227 8.83 10.73 -8.43
N GLY A 228 7.65 10.96 -7.84
CA GLY A 228 6.38 10.97 -8.55
C GLY A 228 6.05 9.59 -9.11
N ILE A 229 6.52 8.52 -8.47
CA ILE A 229 6.34 7.15 -8.94
C ILE A 229 5.45 6.39 -7.97
N ARG A 230 4.40 5.75 -8.49
CA ARG A 230 3.58 4.80 -7.74
C ARG A 230 3.50 3.47 -8.47
N GLU A 231 3.25 2.41 -7.72
CA GLU A 231 2.96 1.09 -8.28
C GLU A 231 1.51 0.71 -8.03
N ASP A 232 0.75 0.60 -9.10
CA ASP A 232 -0.66 0.21 -9.05
C ASP A 232 -0.79 -1.24 -9.52
N TYR A 233 -1.61 -2.03 -8.84
CA TYR A 233 -1.91 -3.38 -9.29
C TYR A 233 -2.89 -3.31 -10.46
N ASN A 234 -2.43 -3.66 -11.66
CA ASN A 234 -3.31 -3.74 -12.81
C ASN A 234 -4.01 -5.10 -12.82
N ALA A 235 -5.32 -5.05 -12.57
CA ALA A 235 -6.23 -6.19 -12.59
C ALA A 235 -6.21 -6.99 -13.91
N ALA A 236 -6.14 -6.27 -15.02
CA ALA A 236 -6.21 -6.87 -16.36
C ALA A 236 -4.93 -7.65 -16.67
N THR A 237 -3.77 -7.11 -16.31
CA THR A 237 -2.47 -7.77 -16.56
C THR A 237 -2.06 -8.72 -15.43
N GLY A 238 -2.68 -8.59 -14.25
CA GLY A 238 -2.34 -9.33 -13.03
C GLY A 238 -0.96 -8.94 -12.47
N ARG A 239 -0.43 -7.78 -12.87
CA ARG A 239 0.93 -7.32 -12.53
C ARG A 239 0.88 -5.93 -11.91
N TYR A 240 1.90 -5.64 -11.11
CA TYR A 240 2.14 -4.26 -10.67
C TYR A 240 2.70 -3.46 -11.82
N GLU A 241 2.05 -2.34 -12.13
CA GLU A 241 2.45 -1.40 -13.15
C GLU A 241 2.96 -0.14 -12.49
N THR A 242 4.11 0.33 -12.97
CA THR A 242 4.71 1.58 -12.50
C THR A 242 4.05 2.74 -13.22
N GLN A 243 3.34 3.58 -12.48
CA GLN A 243 2.83 4.84 -12.97
C GLN A 243 3.74 5.98 -12.53
N ARG A 244 3.94 6.93 -13.43
CA ARG A 244 4.71 8.14 -13.16
C ARG A 244 3.78 9.33 -13.24
N ALA A 245 3.98 10.32 -12.37
CA ALA A 245 3.35 11.61 -12.49
C ALA A 245 3.75 12.22 -13.84
N ASP A 246 2.75 12.68 -14.60
CA ASP A 246 2.90 13.09 -16.00
C ASP A 246 3.42 14.53 -16.14
N LEU A 247 4.40 14.92 -15.31
CA LEU A 247 4.83 16.31 -15.10
C LEU A 247 6.30 16.43 -14.67
N ASP A 248 6.76 17.68 -14.61
CA ASP A 248 8.01 18.22 -14.04
C ASP A 248 8.11 17.96 -12.52
N TRP A 249 7.93 16.70 -12.10
CA TRP A 249 7.88 16.33 -10.69
C TRP A 249 9.14 16.78 -9.97
N GLN A 250 8.92 17.58 -8.93
CA GLN A 250 9.96 18.03 -8.03
C GLN A 250 9.95 17.17 -6.78
N THR A 251 11.13 16.70 -6.36
CA THR A 251 11.28 15.91 -5.15
C THR A 251 10.76 16.69 -3.95
N MET A 252 9.80 16.10 -3.24
CA MET A 252 9.26 16.62 -2.00
C MET A 252 9.78 15.83 -0.82
N LEU A 253 10.27 16.53 0.21
CA LEU A 253 10.71 15.96 1.47
C LEU A 253 9.62 16.20 2.52
N HIS A 254 9.10 15.15 3.15
CA HIS A 254 8.11 15.19 4.24
C HIS A 254 8.63 15.88 5.50
N ARG A 255 9.90 15.65 5.86
CA ARG A 255 10.62 16.27 7.00
C ARG A 255 10.14 15.92 8.42
N ASP A 256 8.96 15.33 8.61
CA ASP A 256 8.45 14.95 9.94
C ASP A 256 7.90 13.51 9.95
N ILE A 257 8.71 12.52 9.53
CA ILE A 257 8.31 11.11 9.59
C ILE A 257 8.46 10.62 11.03
N ARG A 258 7.33 10.45 11.72
CA ARG A 258 7.27 9.97 13.10
C ARG A 258 5.94 9.27 13.37
N PRO A 259 5.79 8.51 14.47
CA PRO A 259 4.59 7.71 14.72
C PRO A 259 3.28 8.51 14.73
N SER A 260 3.28 9.76 15.21
CA SER A 260 2.08 10.61 15.23
C SER A 260 1.59 11.06 13.85
N ASN A 261 2.43 10.92 12.82
CA ASN A 261 2.15 11.34 11.45
C ASN A 261 1.87 10.14 10.52
N ILE A 262 1.83 8.93 11.09
CA ILE A 262 1.45 7.70 10.40
C ILE A 262 0.08 7.28 10.94
N PHE A 263 -0.89 7.27 10.04
CA PHE A 263 -2.31 7.11 10.34
C PHE A 263 -2.83 5.79 9.78
N PHE A 264 -3.84 5.24 10.44
CA PHE A 264 -4.50 4.02 10.00
C PHE A 264 -5.97 4.25 9.69
N CYS A 265 -6.45 3.55 8.67
CA CYS A 265 -7.88 3.31 8.46
C CYS A 265 -8.25 1.94 9.03
N HIS A 266 -9.48 1.76 9.47
CA HIS A 266 -9.98 0.42 9.75
C HIS A 266 -9.99 -0.43 8.47
N PRO A 267 -9.78 -1.77 8.58
CA PRO A 267 -10.00 -2.70 7.49
C PRO A 267 -11.36 -2.45 6.81
N GLN A 268 -11.36 -2.24 5.50
CA GLN A 268 -12.60 -1.96 4.76
C GLN A 268 -13.34 -3.25 4.40
N THR A 269 -12.61 -4.36 4.34
CA THR A 269 -13.17 -5.67 4.03
C THR A 269 -12.93 -6.65 5.18
N LYS A 270 -13.82 -7.64 5.34
CA LYS A 270 -13.71 -8.70 6.36
C LYS A 270 -12.43 -9.53 6.25
N HIS A 271 -11.77 -9.47 5.11
CA HIS A 271 -10.57 -10.24 4.83
C HIS A 271 -9.31 -9.44 5.12
N GLU A 272 -9.34 -8.10 5.16
CA GLU A 272 -8.16 -7.30 5.50
C GLU A 272 -7.77 -7.48 6.97
N THR A 273 -6.51 -7.86 7.22
CA THR A 273 -5.94 -7.93 8.56
C THR A 273 -5.65 -6.55 9.11
N TYR A 274 -5.04 -5.70 8.27
CA TYR A 274 -4.73 -4.31 8.57
C TYR A 274 -5.40 -3.44 7.51
N GLY A 275 -5.99 -2.31 7.92
CA GLY A 275 -6.50 -1.32 6.98
C GLY A 275 -5.35 -0.50 6.37
N LEU A 276 -5.68 0.59 5.67
CA LEU A 276 -4.66 1.41 5.01
C LEU A 276 -3.77 2.13 6.02
N CYS A 277 -2.46 2.10 5.78
CA CYS A 277 -1.46 2.92 6.46
C CYS A 277 -1.12 4.13 5.59
N LYS A 278 -1.26 5.34 6.15
CA LYS A 278 -1.11 6.61 5.44
C LYS A 278 -0.15 7.54 6.17
N LEU A 279 0.78 8.15 5.44
CA LEU A 279 1.61 9.25 5.92
C LEU A 279 0.86 10.57 5.73
N GLY A 280 0.85 11.43 6.75
CA GLY A 280 0.14 12.71 6.72
C GLY A 280 0.86 13.80 7.50
N ASN A 281 0.17 14.91 7.78
CA ASN A 281 0.71 16.10 8.46
C ASN A 281 1.89 16.77 7.71
N TYR A 282 1.64 17.16 6.46
CA TYR A 282 2.62 17.78 5.56
C TYR A 282 3.10 19.19 5.97
N GLY A 283 2.81 19.67 7.18
CA GLY A 283 3.14 21.04 7.61
C GLY A 283 4.64 21.35 7.61
N ALA A 284 5.49 20.32 7.68
CA ALA A 284 6.95 20.45 7.57
C ALA A 284 7.48 20.19 6.15
N ALA A 285 6.64 19.75 5.22
CA ALA A 285 7.07 19.28 3.92
C ALA A 285 7.66 20.41 3.05
N VAL A 286 8.64 20.08 2.22
CA VAL A 286 9.36 21.02 1.35
C VAL A 286 9.49 20.46 -0.04
N VAL A 287 9.15 21.28 -1.04
CA VAL A 287 9.50 21.04 -2.44
C VAL A 287 10.95 21.49 -2.64
N SER A 288 11.85 20.54 -2.92
CA SER A 288 13.30 20.81 -2.92
C SER A 288 13.82 21.56 -4.15
N GLY A 289 13.01 21.72 -5.20
CA GLY A 289 13.43 22.26 -6.49
C GLY A 289 14.22 21.28 -7.37
N VAL A 290 14.53 20.07 -6.88
CA VAL A 290 15.16 19.02 -7.68
C VAL A 290 14.11 18.34 -8.54
N PHE A 291 14.30 18.40 -9.85
CA PHE A 291 13.41 17.79 -10.83
C PHE A 291 13.92 16.41 -11.27
N ASN A 292 13.04 15.41 -11.33
CA ASN A 292 13.41 14.01 -11.58
C ASN A 292 13.46 13.58 -13.05
N GLY A 293 13.42 14.51 -14.00
CA GLY A 293 13.33 14.16 -15.43
C GLY A 293 11.88 14.07 -15.90
N ILE A 294 11.60 14.46 -17.15
CA ILE A 294 10.31 14.24 -17.80
C ILE A 294 10.45 12.91 -18.55
N HIS A 295 9.60 11.93 -18.27
CA HIS A 295 9.70 10.60 -18.89
C HIS A 295 9.54 10.63 -20.43
N ARG A 296 8.98 11.71 -20.99
CA ARG A 296 8.74 11.89 -22.43
C ARG A 296 9.59 12.96 -23.10
N ASP A 297 10.21 13.88 -22.35
CA ASP A 297 11.08 14.91 -22.91
C ASP A 297 12.53 14.63 -22.52
N ARG A 298 13.45 14.88 -23.45
CA ARG A 298 14.90 14.64 -23.33
C ARG A 298 15.60 15.50 -22.25
N VAL A 299 14.87 16.01 -21.26
CA VAL A 299 15.43 16.80 -20.17
C VAL A 299 15.96 15.83 -19.11
N PRO A 300 17.29 15.72 -18.95
CA PRO A 300 17.85 14.84 -17.94
C PRO A 300 17.42 15.31 -16.54
N PRO A 301 17.27 14.40 -15.57
CA PRO A 301 17.03 14.78 -14.19
C PRO A 301 18.03 15.84 -13.74
N GLY A 302 17.56 16.77 -12.92
CA GLY A 302 18.42 17.75 -12.29
C GLY A 302 19.51 17.02 -11.51
N ARG A 303 20.78 17.34 -11.76
CA ARG A 303 21.93 16.70 -11.08
C ARG A 303 22.08 17.10 -9.61
N GLY A 304 21.05 17.71 -9.02
CA GLY A 304 21.06 18.23 -7.66
C GLY A 304 20.54 17.20 -6.66
N LYS A 305 21.10 17.22 -5.45
CA LYS A 305 20.54 16.50 -4.31
C LYS A 305 19.37 17.28 -3.73
N ALA A 306 18.29 16.59 -3.34
CA ALA A 306 17.18 17.22 -2.65
C ALA A 306 17.61 17.58 -1.22
N LEU A 307 17.65 18.88 -0.93
CA LEU A 307 18.10 19.45 0.33
C LEU A 307 17.00 20.33 0.92
N ALA A 308 16.88 20.30 2.25
CA ALA A 308 16.06 21.23 3.01
C ALA A 308 16.73 21.55 4.36
N PRO A 309 16.36 22.65 5.03
CA PRO A 309 16.76 22.87 6.41
C PRO A 309 16.24 21.75 7.32
N GLN A 310 16.89 21.52 8.46
CA GLN A 310 16.35 20.61 9.48
C GLN A 310 14.96 21.09 9.97
N PRO A 311 14.07 20.20 10.43
CA PRO A 311 12.79 20.59 11.02
C PRO A 311 12.97 21.64 12.13
N GLY A 312 12.10 22.65 12.16
CA GLY A 312 12.18 23.75 13.12
C GLY A 312 13.26 24.80 12.85
N ARG A 313 14.11 24.64 11.82
CA ARG A 313 15.03 25.69 11.38
C ARG A 313 14.35 26.64 10.40
N ALA A 314 14.78 27.89 10.41
CA ALA A 314 14.42 28.88 9.40
C ALA A 314 14.85 28.43 8.00
N PHE A 315 14.26 29.06 6.99
CA PHE A 315 14.67 28.90 5.61
C PHE A 315 16.17 29.21 5.46
N ALA A 316 16.88 28.39 4.69
CA ALA A 316 18.28 28.59 4.34
C ALA A 316 18.41 28.53 2.82
N GLU A 317 19.33 29.32 2.27
CA GLU A 317 19.57 29.33 0.84
C GLU A 317 20.17 28.00 0.36
N LEU A 318 19.85 27.61 -0.87
CA LEU A 318 20.27 26.32 -1.43
C LEU A 318 21.79 26.15 -1.46
N ASP A 319 22.56 27.22 -1.70
CA ASP A 319 24.02 27.17 -1.72
C ASP A 319 24.65 27.03 -0.33
N GLU A 320 23.96 27.51 0.72
CA GLU A 320 24.35 27.22 2.09
C GLU A 320 24.11 25.74 2.43
N LEU A 321 22.93 25.22 2.08
CA LEU A 321 22.61 23.81 2.29
C LEU A 321 23.60 22.90 1.55
N ARG A 322 23.97 23.22 0.31
CA ARG A 322 24.97 22.45 -0.45
C ARG A 322 26.34 22.42 0.23
N ARG A 323 26.81 23.57 0.74
CA ARG A 323 28.08 23.65 1.48
C ARG A 323 28.03 22.85 2.77
N ALA A 324 26.92 22.92 3.51
CA ALA A 324 26.72 22.15 4.73
C ALA A 324 26.64 20.64 4.45
N ASP A 325 26.00 20.21 3.37
CA ASP A 325 25.94 18.80 2.97
C ASP A 325 27.32 18.25 2.60
N ALA A 326 28.13 19.04 1.88
CA ALA A 326 29.46 18.63 1.43
C ALA A 326 30.44 18.32 2.58
N VAL A 327 30.24 18.92 3.75
CA VAL A 327 31.07 18.70 4.95
C VAL A 327 30.43 17.76 5.97
N SER A 328 29.19 17.33 5.73
CA SER A 328 28.42 16.50 6.67
C SER A 328 28.90 15.04 6.65
N THR A 329 29.04 14.44 7.82
CA THR A 329 29.50 13.05 7.99
C THR A 329 28.36 12.01 7.92
N ASN A 330 27.16 12.40 7.47
CA ASN A 330 25.98 11.53 7.44
C ASN A 330 25.78 10.78 8.78
N SER A 331 25.97 11.42 9.94
CA SER A 331 25.79 10.73 11.22
C SER A 331 24.32 10.51 11.57
N HIS A 332 24.06 9.58 12.49
CA HIS A 332 22.75 9.34 13.07
C HIS A 332 22.88 9.26 14.61
N PRO A 333 22.15 10.10 15.38
CA PRO A 333 21.25 11.15 14.89
C PRO A 333 21.98 12.23 14.06
N PRO A 334 21.30 12.90 13.12
CA PRO A 334 21.92 13.93 12.29
C PRO A 334 22.28 15.14 13.17
N PRO A 335 23.47 15.73 13.00
CA PRO A 335 23.81 16.95 13.70
C PRO A 335 22.92 18.08 13.18
N HIS A 336 22.64 19.08 14.01
CA HIS A 336 21.74 20.17 13.62
C HIS A 336 22.21 21.00 12.42
N THR A 337 23.50 20.92 12.08
CA THR A 337 24.12 21.58 10.92
C THR A 337 23.98 20.78 9.63
N GLN A 338 23.66 19.48 9.71
CA GLN A 338 23.46 18.65 8.53
C GLN A 338 22.13 19.02 7.87
N PRO A 339 22.09 19.27 6.55
CA PRO A 339 20.84 19.43 5.82
C PRO A 339 19.94 18.20 5.88
N TYR A 340 18.63 18.42 5.81
CA TYR A 340 17.65 17.37 5.65
C TYR A 340 17.61 16.89 4.20
N THR A 341 17.57 15.57 3.99
CA THR A 341 17.64 14.93 2.67
C THR A 341 16.74 13.70 2.61
N MET A 342 16.61 13.05 1.45
CA MET A 342 15.94 11.74 1.35
C MET A 342 16.54 10.69 2.30
N LEU A 343 17.85 10.74 2.57
CA LEU A 343 18.49 9.84 3.52
C LEU A 343 18.01 10.09 4.95
N SER A 344 17.73 11.35 5.30
CA SER A 344 17.13 11.70 6.59
C SER A 344 15.75 11.05 6.76
N GLU A 345 14.99 10.90 5.68
CA GLU A 345 13.67 10.22 5.70
C GLU A 345 13.78 8.72 5.90
N TYR A 346 14.73 8.08 5.24
CA TYR A 346 14.96 6.63 5.41
C TYR A 346 15.36 6.30 6.84
N ARG A 347 16.22 7.14 7.45
CA ARG A 347 16.58 7.01 8.86
C ARG A 347 15.40 7.25 9.78
N SER A 348 14.60 8.29 9.51
CA SER A 348 13.38 8.56 10.29
C SER A 348 12.40 7.39 10.22
N LEU A 349 12.26 6.74 9.05
CA LEU A 349 11.46 5.52 8.92
C LEU A 349 12.08 4.34 9.66
N ALA A 350 13.41 4.20 9.65
CA ALA A 350 14.10 3.18 10.42
C ALA A 350 13.89 3.36 11.93
N ASP A 351 13.91 4.61 12.43
CA ASP A 351 13.59 4.95 13.82
C ASP A 351 12.17 4.52 14.18
N VAL A 352 11.20 4.81 13.31
CA VAL A 352 9.80 4.40 13.49
C VAL A 352 9.69 2.88 13.59
N VAL A 353 10.27 2.14 12.65
CA VAL A 353 10.18 0.68 12.64
C VAL A 353 10.94 0.07 13.82
N ALA A 354 12.08 0.65 14.21
CA ALA A 354 12.79 0.22 15.42
C ALA A 354 11.95 0.43 16.69
N ALA A 355 11.22 1.55 16.79
CA ALA A 355 10.30 1.81 17.90
C ALA A 355 9.11 0.85 17.93
N MET A 356 8.69 0.32 16.77
CA MET A 356 7.69 -0.75 16.70
C MET A 356 8.24 -2.11 17.14
N MET A 357 9.55 -2.32 17.05
CA MET A 357 10.20 -3.60 17.38
C MET A 357 10.64 -3.68 18.84
N VAL A 358 10.85 -2.56 19.51
CA VAL A 358 11.30 -2.52 20.90
C VAL A 358 10.12 -2.16 21.80
N GLU A 359 9.88 -2.97 22.83
CA GLU A 359 8.82 -2.71 23.80
C GLU A 359 9.05 -1.38 24.54
N PRO A 360 8.03 -0.51 24.66
CA PRO A 360 8.12 0.71 25.44
C PRO A 360 8.42 0.43 26.92
N THR A 361 9.31 1.22 27.51
CA THR A 361 9.59 1.10 28.94
C THR A 361 8.33 1.50 29.73
N ARG A 362 8.00 0.76 30.80
CA ARG A 362 6.81 1.05 31.63
C ARG A 362 6.76 2.51 32.06
N GLY A 363 5.61 3.15 31.86
CA GLY A 363 5.38 4.55 32.20
C GLY A 363 5.97 5.55 31.19
N SER A 364 6.61 5.09 30.11
CA SER A 364 7.02 5.96 29.02
C SER A 364 5.80 6.43 28.22
N GLU A 365 5.69 7.73 27.99
CA GLU A 365 4.85 8.27 26.93
C GLU A 365 5.37 7.78 25.57
N ALA A 366 4.47 7.66 24.57
CA ALA A 366 4.83 7.16 23.23
C ALA A 366 5.94 8.00 22.57
N ASN A 367 5.89 9.33 22.72
CA ASN A 367 6.93 10.23 22.21
C ASN A 367 8.26 10.00 22.91
N THR A 368 8.27 9.77 24.22
CA THR A 368 9.50 9.49 24.96
C THR A 368 10.14 8.18 24.52
N HIS A 369 9.34 7.15 24.21
CA HIS A 369 9.84 5.88 23.69
C HIS A 369 10.52 6.07 22.33
N PHE A 370 9.83 6.70 21.39
CA PHE A 370 10.35 6.96 20.05
C PHE A 370 11.61 7.84 20.09
N HIS A 371 11.59 8.96 20.82
CA HIS A 371 12.75 9.85 20.95
C HIS A 371 13.91 9.18 21.68
N GLY A 372 13.63 8.36 22.71
CA GLY A 372 14.64 7.61 23.44
C GLY A 372 15.42 6.63 22.56
N LEU A 373 14.76 6.00 21.59
CA LEU A 373 15.41 5.12 20.60
C LEU A 373 16.15 5.91 19.52
N ARG A 374 15.52 6.94 18.95
CA ARG A 374 16.10 7.79 17.91
C ARG A 374 17.38 8.48 18.38
N ASP A 375 17.37 8.97 19.61
CA ASP A 375 18.48 9.74 20.17
C ASP A 375 19.53 8.82 20.83
N ALA A 376 19.31 7.50 20.84
CA ALA A 376 20.26 6.52 21.39
C ALA A 376 21.51 6.40 20.50
N PRO A 377 22.71 6.22 21.09
CA PRO A 377 23.93 5.97 20.32
C PRO A 377 23.83 4.72 19.45
N GLY A 378 24.53 4.74 18.32
CA GLY A 378 24.65 3.64 17.34
C GLY A 378 24.64 2.21 17.91
N PRO A 379 25.55 1.89 18.85
CA PRO A 379 25.64 0.56 19.44
C PRO A 379 24.42 0.18 20.30
N ARG A 380 23.80 1.15 20.97
CA ARG A 380 22.72 0.90 21.93
C ARG A 380 21.43 0.51 21.23
N TRP A 381 21.06 1.19 20.15
CA TRP A 381 19.84 0.85 19.40
C TRP A 381 19.99 -0.49 18.67
N ARG A 382 21.18 -0.82 18.16
CA ARG A 382 21.45 -2.14 17.56
C ARG A 382 21.32 -3.25 18.60
N ALA A 383 21.93 -3.09 19.76
CA ALA A 383 21.80 -4.05 20.85
C ALA A 383 20.33 -4.24 21.26
N ALA A 384 19.54 -3.16 21.30
CA ALA A 384 18.11 -3.24 21.58
C ALA A 384 17.36 -4.08 20.53
N LEU A 385 17.64 -3.88 19.23
CA LEU A 385 17.01 -4.68 18.16
C LEU A 385 17.50 -6.13 18.13
N GLU A 386 18.77 -6.39 18.44
CA GLU A 386 19.33 -7.75 18.50
C GLU A 386 18.58 -8.61 19.51
N GLN A 387 18.18 -8.03 20.64
CA GLN A 387 17.44 -8.68 21.72
C GLN A 387 15.97 -8.97 21.43
N THR A 388 15.44 -8.57 20.26
CA THR A 388 14.01 -8.75 19.92
C THR A 388 13.75 -10.06 19.17
N GLY A 389 12.52 -10.59 19.21
CA GLY A 389 12.14 -11.84 18.53
C GLY A 389 11.92 -11.77 17.02
N TYR A 390 12.17 -10.63 16.38
CA TYR A 390 11.91 -10.45 14.94
C TYR A 390 12.90 -11.18 14.04
N THR A 391 12.47 -11.48 12.81
CA THR A 391 13.34 -12.13 11.82
C THR A 391 14.57 -11.29 11.51
N GLY A 392 15.67 -11.99 11.14
CA GLY A 392 16.87 -11.34 10.63
C GLY A 392 16.60 -10.51 9.37
N ALA A 393 15.58 -10.84 8.58
CA ALA A 393 15.21 -10.09 7.38
C ALA A 393 14.74 -8.67 7.72
N LEU A 394 13.82 -8.51 8.69
CA LEU A 394 13.34 -7.20 9.12
C LEU A 394 14.46 -6.39 9.80
N LYS A 395 15.19 -7.01 10.74
CA LYS A 395 16.34 -6.37 11.41
C LYS A 395 17.37 -5.84 10.41
N ASN A 396 17.77 -6.66 9.44
CA ASN A 396 18.72 -6.27 8.39
C ASN A 396 18.17 -5.17 7.48
N PHE A 397 16.86 -5.12 7.27
CA PHE A 397 16.24 -4.04 6.50
C PHE A 397 16.32 -2.71 7.25
N VAL A 398 16.01 -2.69 8.55
CA VAL A 398 16.16 -1.52 9.42
C VAL A 398 17.62 -1.06 9.49
N TYR A 399 18.57 -1.99 9.66
CA TYR A 399 19.99 -1.69 9.61
C TYR A 399 20.42 -1.07 8.29
N ARG A 400 19.88 -1.55 7.17
CA ARG A 400 20.16 -0.96 5.86
C ARG A 400 19.63 0.47 5.76
N LEU A 401 18.40 0.74 6.16
CA LEU A 401 17.84 2.10 6.10
C LEU A 401 18.69 3.09 6.92
N MET A 402 19.21 2.65 8.08
CA MET A 402 20.12 3.44 8.91
C MET A 402 21.49 3.65 8.28
N ALA A 403 22.07 2.57 7.75
CA ALA A 403 23.42 2.55 7.19
C ALA A 403 23.51 3.04 5.74
N THR A 404 22.37 3.29 5.08
CA THR A 404 22.33 3.77 3.68
C THR A 404 23.23 5.00 3.57
N THR A 405 24.16 4.96 2.62
CA THR A 405 25.05 6.09 2.33
C THR A 405 24.58 6.80 1.08
N THR A 406 24.93 8.08 0.94
CA THR A 406 24.56 8.90 -0.23
C THR A 406 25.03 8.25 -1.54
N GLY A 407 26.21 7.63 -1.55
CA GLY A 407 26.76 6.99 -2.75
C GLY A 407 25.97 5.78 -3.28
N GLU A 408 25.30 5.01 -2.41
CA GLU A 408 24.43 3.91 -2.85
C GLU A 408 23.13 4.42 -3.49
N THR A 409 22.66 5.59 -3.05
CA THR A 409 21.43 6.20 -3.57
C THR A 409 21.65 7.05 -4.80
N ASP A 410 22.83 7.66 -4.96
CA ASP A 410 23.12 8.62 -6.02
C ASP A 410 23.21 7.97 -7.42
N GLY A 411 23.43 6.65 -7.50
CA GLY A 411 23.45 5.89 -8.76
C GLY A 411 22.09 5.30 -9.17
N ALA A 412 21.13 5.19 -8.24
CA ALA A 412 19.82 4.63 -8.52
C ALA A 412 18.87 5.75 -8.99
N ALA A 413 18.24 5.58 -10.15
CA ALA A 413 17.31 6.59 -10.70
C ALA A 413 16.07 6.86 -9.82
N ALA A 414 15.77 5.98 -8.85
CA ALA A 414 14.65 6.12 -7.91
C ALA A 414 14.91 5.31 -6.62
N PRO A 415 15.77 5.78 -5.70
CA PRO A 415 16.20 5.02 -4.52
C PRO A 415 15.04 4.58 -3.62
N SER A 416 14.03 5.42 -3.43
CA SER A 416 12.87 5.10 -2.57
C SER A 416 12.02 3.98 -3.16
N LEU A 417 11.84 3.96 -4.48
CA LEU A 417 11.14 2.87 -5.18
C LEU A 417 11.93 1.56 -5.09
N ALA A 418 13.26 1.62 -5.21
CA ALA A 418 14.11 0.44 -5.06
C ALA A 418 14.03 -0.14 -3.64
N LEU A 419 14.06 0.72 -2.61
CA LEU A 419 13.84 0.32 -1.22
C LEU A 419 12.45 -0.28 -1.02
N TYR A 420 11.39 0.36 -1.54
CA TYR A 420 10.02 -0.17 -1.48
C TYR A 420 9.91 -1.58 -2.10
N ARG A 421 10.40 -1.76 -3.33
CA ARG A 421 10.38 -3.06 -4.02
C ARG A 421 11.12 -4.14 -3.25
N ARG A 422 12.24 -3.78 -2.65
CA ARG A 422 13.01 -4.69 -1.80
C ARG A 422 12.25 -5.06 -0.53
N ALA A 423 11.69 -4.07 0.18
CA ALA A 423 10.88 -4.32 1.38
C ALA A 423 9.69 -5.24 1.06
N ARG A 424 9.00 -4.99 -0.06
CA ARG A 424 7.91 -5.85 -0.53
C ARG A 424 8.38 -7.27 -0.84
N ALA A 425 9.54 -7.45 -1.45
CA ALA A 425 10.10 -8.76 -1.75
C ALA A 425 10.46 -9.54 -0.48
N GLU A 426 11.10 -8.90 0.50
CA GLU A 426 11.40 -9.53 1.79
C GLU A 426 10.12 -9.83 2.60
N HIS A 427 9.14 -8.92 2.58
CA HIS A 427 7.83 -9.18 3.18
C HIS A 427 7.11 -10.37 2.51
N ALA A 428 7.17 -10.49 1.18
CA ALA A 428 6.61 -11.64 0.47
C ALA A 428 7.29 -12.96 0.87
N ARG A 429 8.61 -12.95 1.09
CA ARG A 429 9.34 -14.11 1.63
C ARG A 429 8.93 -14.44 3.06
N PHE A 430 8.86 -13.44 3.94
CA PHE A 430 8.36 -13.59 5.31
C PHE A 430 6.99 -14.26 5.34
N ARG A 431 6.07 -13.83 4.46
CA ARG A 431 4.73 -14.42 4.34
C ARG A 431 4.71 -15.87 3.83
N GLY A 432 5.73 -16.29 3.08
CA GLY A 432 5.86 -17.69 2.68
C GLY A 432 6.36 -18.59 3.80
N LEU A 433 7.14 -18.04 4.73
CA LEU A 433 7.88 -18.78 5.75
C LEU A 433 7.18 -18.85 7.12
N LYS A 434 6.51 -17.77 7.56
CA LYS A 434 5.91 -17.68 8.90
C LYS A 434 4.38 -17.70 8.85
N ASP A 435 3.75 -18.39 9.79
CA ASP A 435 2.29 -18.48 9.92
C ASP A 435 1.62 -17.13 10.10
N GLU A 436 2.22 -16.26 10.91
CA GLU A 436 1.75 -14.88 11.07
C GLU A 436 1.64 -14.18 9.71
N GLY A 437 2.66 -14.30 8.87
CA GLY A 437 2.68 -13.71 7.55
C GLY A 437 1.67 -14.34 6.59
N ARG A 438 1.46 -15.66 6.66
CA ARG A 438 0.43 -16.38 5.88
C ARG A 438 -0.97 -15.89 6.24
N ALA A 439 -1.23 -15.65 7.52
CA ALA A 439 -2.52 -15.17 8.02
C ALA A 439 -2.84 -13.73 7.60
N VAL A 440 -1.81 -12.91 7.33
CA VAL A 440 -2.00 -11.51 6.95
C VAL A 440 -2.52 -11.37 5.54
N ILE A 441 -3.65 -10.70 5.39
CA ILE A 441 -4.24 -10.32 4.10
C ILE A 441 -4.24 -8.79 4.04
N THR A 442 -3.49 -8.23 3.10
CA THR A 442 -3.42 -6.77 2.93
C THR A 442 -4.51 -6.26 1.99
N ALA A 443 -4.82 -4.97 2.04
CA ALA A 443 -5.72 -4.31 1.09
C ALA A 443 -5.29 -4.52 -0.38
N ASP A 444 -3.97 -4.60 -0.66
CA ASP A 444 -3.45 -4.94 -1.98
C ASP A 444 -3.84 -6.37 -2.41
N HIS A 445 -3.82 -7.33 -1.48
CA HIS A 445 -4.25 -8.70 -1.76
C HIS A 445 -5.74 -8.77 -2.03
N VAL A 446 -6.54 -8.04 -1.25
CA VAL A 446 -7.99 -7.98 -1.47
C VAL A 446 -8.31 -7.34 -2.82
N ARG A 447 -7.66 -6.22 -3.15
CA ARG A 447 -7.79 -5.57 -4.44
C ARG A 447 -7.34 -6.48 -5.58
N ALA A 448 -6.21 -7.16 -5.44
CA ALA A 448 -5.71 -8.10 -6.45
C ALA A 448 -6.64 -9.30 -6.64
N ARG A 449 -7.19 -9.84 -5.55
CA ARG A 449 -8.16 -10.94 -5.59
C ARG A 449 -9.48 -10.51 -6.23
N HIS A 450 -10.02 -9.36 -5.85
CA HIS A 450 -11.25 -8.81 -6.42
C HIS A 450 -11.06 -8.52 -7.92
N ALA A 451 -9.93 -7.91 -8.28
CA ALA A 451 -9.49 -7.73 -9.65
C ALA A 451 -9.43 -9.04 -10.45
N ALA A 452 -8.84 -10.09 -9.89
CA ALA A 452 -8.76 -11.40 -10.52
C ALA A 452 -10.15 -12.05 -10.69
N GLN A 453 -11.04 -11.90 -9.71
CA GLN A 453 -12.42 -12.38 -9.77
C GLN A 453 -13.23 -11.65 -10.85
N GLU A 454 -13.16 -10.33 -10.90
CA GLU A 454 -13.82 -9.52 -11.94
C GLU A 454 -13.29 -9.85 -13.34
N ARG A 455 -11.98 -10.08 -13.47
CA ARG A 455 -11.40 -10.57 -14.73
C ARG A 455 -11.97 -11.94 -15.12
N GLY A 456 -12.04 -12.89 -14.19
CA GLY A 456 -12.64 -14.20 -14.44
C GLY A 456 -14.09 -14.08 -14.92
N ARG A 457 -14.87 -13.18 -14.32
CA ARG A 457 -16.25 -12.87 -14.72
C ARG A 457 -16.33 -12.26 -16.12
N LEU A 458 -15.46 -11.31 -16.45
CA LEU A 458 -15.41 -10.70 -17.78
C LEU A 458 -14.99 -11.68 -18.87
N VAL A 459 -13.99 -12.53 -18.61
CA VAL A 459 -13.58 -13.58 -19.54
C VAL A 459 -14.72 -14.56 -19.79
N GLY A 460 -15.39 -15.04 -18.74
CA GLY A 460 -16.56 -15.91 -18.89
C GLY A 460 -17.72 -15.26 -19.64
N HIS A 461 -17.94 -13.95 -19.45
CA HIS A 461 -18.94 -13.20 -20.22
C HIS A 461 -18.58 -13.08 -21.71
N LEU A 462 -17.31 -12.81 -22.02
CA LEU A 462 -16.83 -12.73 -23.41
C LEU A 462 -16.88 -14.09 -24.12
N GLU A 463 -16.58 -15.18 -23.41
CA GLU A 463 -16.72 -16.55 -23.92
C GLU A 463 -18.19 -16.87 -24.21
N ALA A 464 -19.10 -16.54 -23.28
CA ALA A 464 -20.54 -16.70 -23.50
C ALA A 464 -21.05 -15.91 -24.72
N LEU A 465 -20.57 -14.68 -24.93
CA LEU A 465 -20.90 -13.89 -26.11
C LEU A 465 -20.35 -14.53 -27.41
N ARG A 466 -19.14 -15.09 -27.37
CA ARG A 466 -18.56 -15.79 -28.52
C ARG A 466 -19.33 -17.06 -28.86
N ASP A 467 -19.75 -17.82 -27.86
CA ASP A 467 -20.53 -19.04 -28.06
C ASP A 467 -21.95 -18.73 -28.54
N ALA A 468 -22.57 -17.65 -28.04
CA ALA A 468 -23.84 -17.16 -28.57
C ALA A 468 -23.71 -16.73 -30.05
N GLU A 469 -22.62 -16.05 -30.42
CA GLU A 469 -22.38 -15.67 -31.82
C GLU A 469 -22.14 -16.91 -32.70
N ARG A 470 -21.38 -17.91 -32.22
CA ARG A 470 -21.19 -19.19 -32.93
C ARG A 470 -22.51 -19.92 -33.12
N ALA A 471 -23.37 -19.96 -32.09
CA ALA A 471 -24.70 -20.57 -32.18
C ALA A 471 -25.58 -19.84 -33.20
N ARG A 472 -25.55 -18.50 -33.22
CA ARG A 472 -26.28 -17.69 -34.20
C ARG A 472 -25.79 -17.93 -35.63
N VAL A 473 -24.47 -18.01 -35.83
CA VAL A 473 -23.90 -18.35 -37.15
C VAL A 473 -24.28 -19.76 -37.56
N ALA A 474 -24.28 -20.73 -36.63
CA ALA A 474 -24.70 -22.09 -36.91
C ALA A 474 -26.18 -22.16 -37.33
N GLU A 475 -27.07 -21.42 -36.67
CA GLU A 475 -28.49 -21.29 -37.01
C GLU A 475 -28.69 -20.64 -38.39
N ASP A 476 -27.99 -19.53 -38.69
CA ASP A 476 -28.06 -18.86 -39.99
C ASP A 476 -27.50 -19.74 -41.14
N THR A 477 -26.44 -20.52 -40.88
CA THR A 477 -25.94 -21.50 -41.85
C THR A 477 -26.86 -22.70 -42.03
N SER A 478 -27.53 -23.15 -40.96
CA SER A 478 -28.54 -24.21 -41.05
C SER A 478 -29.66 -23.82 -42.00
N ASP A 479 -30.21 -22.61 -41.87
CA ASP A 479 -31.32 -22.16 -42.71
C ASP A 479 -30.92 -21.85 -44.16
N ARG A 480 -29.65 -21.49 -44.42
CA ARG A 480 -29.16 -21.23 -45.78
C ARG A 480 -28.85 -22.47 -46.61
N PHE A 481 -28.62 -23.63 -46.00
CA PHE A 481 -28.21 -24.85 -46.71
C PHE A 481 -29.31 -25.93 -46.80
N VAL A 482 -30.56 -25.65 -46.43
CA VAL A 482 -31.70 -26.60 -46.59
C VAL A 482 -32.18 -26.72 -48.05
N GLY A 483 -31.62 -25.95 -48.98
CA GLY A 483 -31.70 -26.26 -50.42
C GLY A 483 -30.30 -26.52 -50.94
N VAL A 484 -29.97 -27.77 -51.30
CA VAL A 484 -28.86 -28.00 -52.24
C VAL A 484 -29.19 -27.15 -53.46
N PRO A 485 -28.43 -26.09 -53.78
CA PRO A 485 -28.67 -25.36 -55.00
C PRO A 485 -28.59 -26.37 -56.15
N PRO A 486 -29.51 -26.35 -57.12
CA PRO A 486 -29.45 -27.26 -58.25
C PRO A 486 -28.03 -27.19 -58.84
N PRO A 487 -27.43 -28.33 -59.22
CA PRO A 487 -26.08 -28.38 -59.74
C PRO A 487 -25.91 -27.32 -60.82
N THR A 488 -24.85 -26.55 -60.70
CA THR A 488 -24.53 -25.53 -61.68
C THR A 488 -23.92 -26.19 -62.90
N ALA A 489 -24.00 -25.54 -64.07
CA ALA A 489 -23.31 -26.03 -65.27
C ALA A 489 -21.79 -26.19 -65.09
N LEU A 490 -21.21 -25.61 -64.03
CA LEU A 490 -19.82 -25.80 -63.66
C LEU A 490 -19.61 -27.13 -62.90
N ASP A 491 -20.56 -27.55 -62.09
CA ASP A 491 -20.52 -28.84 -61.39
C ASP A 491 -20.63 -29.98 -62.42
N ASP A 492 -21.54 -29.86 -63.39
CA ASP A 492 -21.65 -30.81 -64.51
C ASP A 492 -20.33 -30.89 -65.33
N LEU A 493 -19.67 -29.74 -65.55
CA LEU A 493 -18.40 -29.69 -66.26
C LEU A 493 -17.25 -30.35 -65.46
N LEU A 494 -17.26 -30.21 -64.14
CA LEU A 494 -16.25 -30.80 -63.27
C LEU A 494 -16.43 -32.31 -63.17
N ASP A 495 -17.67 -32.80 -63.13
CA ASP A 495 -17.98 -34.23 -63.20
C ASP A 495 -17.56 -34.81 -64.57
N ASP A 496 -17.85 -34.11 -65.67
CA ASP A 496 -17.40 -34.52 -67.01
C ASP A 496 -15.86 -34.59 -67.11
N ILE A 497 -15.15 -33.63 -66.51
CA ILE A 497 -13.68 -33.64 -66.46
C ILE A 497 -13.18 -34.83 -65.62
N TYR A 498 -13.81 -35.10 -64.48
CA TYR A 498 -13.45 -36.22 -63.61
C TYR A 498 -13.65 -37.56 -64.31
N ASP A 499 -14.79 -37.74 -64.98
CA ASP A 499 -15.09 -38.94 -65.75
C ASP A 499 -14.15 -39.11 -66.95
N THR A 500 -13.80 -38.01 -67.63
CA THR A 500 -12.83 -38.01 -68.72
C THR A 500 -11.44 -38.39 -68.24
N CYS A 501 -11.00 -37.88 -67.09
CA CYS A 501 -9.73 -38.24 -66.47
C CYS A 501 -9.71 -39.71 -66.02
N ALA A 502 -10.78 -40.19 -65.38
CA ALA A 502 -10.90 -41.58 -64.97
C ALA A 502 -10.88 -42.54 -66.17
N ALA A 503 -11.54 -42.19 -67.28
CA ALA A 503 -11.52 -42.95 -68.52
C ALA A 503 -10.12 -42.97 -69.17
N ALA A 504 -9.41 -41.83 -69.14
CA ALA A 504 -8.05 -41.73 -69.67
C ALA A 504 -7.04 -42.57 -68.87
N ASP A 505 -7.19 -42.60 -67.54
CA ASP A 505 -6.35 -43.44 -66.68
C ASP A 505 -6.66 -44.94 -66.86
N ALA A 506 -7.93 -45.32 -67.01
CA ALA A 506 -8.31 -46.69 -67.33
C ALA A 506 -7.72 -47.17 -68.67
N ALA A 507 -7.75 -46.32 -69.70
CA ALA A 507 -7.18 -46.64 -71.01
C ALA A 507 -5.65 -46.80 -70.97
N ARG A 508 -4.94 -46.07 -70.11
CA ARG A 508 -3.49 -46.25 -69.92
C ARG A 508 -3.14 -47.62 -69.35
N TYR A 509 -3.93 -48.12 -68.40
CA TYR A 509 -3.74 -49.44 -67.81
C TYR A 509 -3.93 -50.59 -68.82
N ASP A 510 -4.86 -50.46 -69.77
CA ASP A 510 -5.06 -51.47 -70.81
C ASP A 510 -3.91 -51.51 -71.85
N THR A 511 -3.29 -50.37 -72.16
CA THR A 511 -2.12 -50.34 -73.06
C THR A 511 -0.86 -50.92 -72.41
N GLU A 512 -0.67 -50.76 -71.11
CA GLU A 512 0.45 -51.36 -70.38
C GLU A 512 0.28 -52.86 -70.14
N ALA A 513 -0.96 -53.38 -70.13
CA ALA A 513 -1.24 -54.81 -70.01
C ALA A 513 -1.09 -55.60 -71.33
N SER A 514 -1.00 -54.92 -72.48
CA SER A 514 -0.85 -55.53 -73.81
C SER A 514 0.57 -55.44 -74.40
N ALA A 515 1.53 -54.85 -73.66
CA ALA A 515 2.96 -54.82 -73.98
C ALA A 515 3.73 -55.79 -73.07
#